data_AF-A0AAU4BK24-F1
#
_entry.id   AF-A0AAU4BK24-F1
#
_cell.length_a   1.000
_cell.length_b   1.000
_cell.length_c   1.000
_cell.angle_alpha   90.00
_cell.angle_beta   90.00
_cell.angle_gamma   90.00
#
_symmetry.space_group_name_H-M   'P 1'
#
loop_
_entity.id
_entity.type
_entity.pdbx_description
1 polymer ?
#
loop_
_entity_poly.entity_id
_entity_poly.type
_entity_poly.pdbx_seq_one_letter_code
_entity_poly.pdbx_strand_id
1 'polypeptide(L)'
;MKLRLIGLPAEVDTAAARIATVLTVLETSRPYPRRGNSALVSLYLEVQIPAGPGAGPATPTPVPPVTGGPDAPESIPLEVPGTHPPTK
;
A
#
# COMPACT_ATOMS: atom_id res chain seq x y z
N MET A 1 10.82 9.84 -7.88
CA MET A 1 10.34 8.90 -8.93
C MET A 1 10.55 9.55 -10.30
N LYS A 2 10.82 8.76 -11.35
CA LYS A 2 10.97 9.30 -12.72
C LYS A 2 9.80 8.91 -13.60
N LEU A 3 9.22 9.88 -14.30
CA LEU A 3 8.16 9.72 -15.29
C LEU A 3 8.69 10.02 -16.68
N ARG A 4 8.24 9.26 -17.68
CA ARG A 4 8.52 9.53 -19.09
C ARG A 4 7.22 9.80 -19.83
N LEU A 5 7.11 11.00 -20.40
CA LEU A 5 6.01 11.38 -21.29
C LEU A 5 6.45 11.22 -22.75
N ILE A 6 5.55 10.71 -23.58
CA ILE A 6 5.78 10.55 -25.02
C ILE A 6 4.54 11.07 -25.75
N GLY A 7 4.73 12.00 -26.67
CA GLY A 7 3.64 12.61 -27.42
C GLY A 7 4.15 13.70 -28.36
N LEU A 8 3.23 14.44 -28.97
CA LEU A 8 3.59 15.68 -29.67
C LEU A 8 4.11 16.72 -28.66
N PRO A 9 4.93 17.70 -29.08
CA PRO A 9 5.51 18.69 -28.17
C PRO A 9 4.45 19.37 -27.29
N ALA A 10 3.38 19.89 -27.91
CA ALA A 10 2.31 20.58 -27.18
C ALA A 10 1.52 19.66 -26.22
N GLU A 11 1.35 18.39 -26.58
CA GLU A 11 0.66 17.40 -25.72
C GLU A 11 1.50 17.09 -24.48
N VAL A 12 2.80 16.92 -24.68
CA VAL A 12 3.75 16.62 -23.60
C VAL A 12 3.88 17.81 -22.65
N ASP A 13 3.93 19.03 -23.17
CA ASP A 13 3.94 20.25 -22.35
C ASP A 13 2.64 20.39 -21.53
N THR A 14 1.49 20.16 -22.18
CA THR A 14 0.18 20.20 -21.52
C THR A 14 0.07 19.13 -20.43
N ALA A 15 0.54 17.92 -20.69
CA ALA A 15 0.53 16.82 -19.73
C ALA A 15 1.47 17.12 -18.55
N ALA A 16 2.68 17.64 -18.79
CA ALA A 16 3.61 18.04 -17.75
C ALA A 16 3.02 19.12 -16.85
N ALA A 17 2.37 20.14 -17.43
CA ALA A 17 1.68 21.19 -16.68
C ALA A 17 0.57 20.62 -15.78
N ARG A 18 -0.23 19.66 -16.28
CA ARG A 18 -1.28 18.99 -15.49
C ARG A 18 -0.72 18.09 -14.40
N ILE A 19 0.40 17.41 -14.65
CA ILE A 19 1.06 16.59 -13.62
C ILE A 19 1.58 17.47 -12.48
N ALA A 20 2.10 18.65 -12.80
CA ALA A 20 2.59 19.60 -11.80
C ALA A 20 1.48 20.15 -10.89
N THR A 21 0.18 20.03 -11.26
CA THR A 21 -0.92 20.44 -10.38
C THR A 21 -1.22 19.42 -9.28
N VAL A 22 -0.73 18.18 -9.41
CA VAL A 22 -1.02 17.07 -8.48
C VAL A 22 0.22 16.49 -7.81
N LEU A 23 1.37 16.57 -8.46
CA LEU A 23 2.65 16.07 -7.95
C LEU A 23 3.65 17.22 -7.85
N THR A 24 4.58 17.09 -6.89
CA THR A 24 5.73 17.99 -6.81
C THR A 24 6.76 17.58 -7.86
N VAL A 25 6.94 18.40 -8.89
CA VAL A 25 7.97 18.21 -9.92
C VAL A 25 9.28 18.82 -9.43
N LEU A 26 10.33 18.00 -9.35
CA LEU A 26 11.66 18.37 -8.90
C LEU A 26 12.53 18.82 -10.08
N GLU A 27 12.46 18.11 -11.20
CA GLU A 27 13.23 18.40 -12.40
C GLU A 27 12.44 18.03 -13.65
N THR A 28 12.60 18.84 -14.71
CA THR A 28 12.05 18.61 -16.04
C THR A 28 13.18 18.64 -17.04
N SER A 29 13.37 17.56 -17.80
CA SER A 29 14.39 17.52 -18.85
C SER A 29 14.00 18.41 -20.03
N ARG A 30 14.93 18.64 -20.97
CA ARG A 30 14.53 19.15 -22.29
C ARG A 30 13.77 18.06 -23.07
N PRO A 31 12.79 18.41 -23.92
CA PRO A 31 12.17 17.46 -24.82
C PRO A 31 13.21 16.82 -25.75
N TYR A 32 13.24 15.50 -25.80
CA TYR A 32 14.13 14.72 -26.65
C TYR A 32 13.38 14.22 -27.89
N PRO A 33 13.75 14.67 -29.12
CA PRO A 33 13.11 14.20 -30.34
C PRO A 33 13.31 12.69 -30.54
N ARG A 34 12.26 11.97 -30.95
CA ARG A 34 12.44 10.59 -31.40
C ARG A 34 13.06 10.55 -32.80
N ARG A 35 13.89 9.53 -33.04
CA ARG A 35 14.55 9.33 -34.34
C ARG A 35 13.52 8.97 -35.41
N GLY A 36 13.83 9.29 -36.66
CA GLY A 36 12.97 9.05 -37.83
C GLY A 36 12.08 10.24 -38.18
N ASN A 37 11.07 10.02 -39.02
CA ASN A 37 10.17 11.07 -39.52
C ASN A 37 9.00 11.39 -38.55
N SER A 38 9.24 11.25 -37.25
CA SER A 38 8.21 11.37 -36.21
C SER A 38 8.29 12.72 -35.51
N ALA A 39 7.16 13.41 -35.39
CA ALA A 39 7.05 14.64 -34.60
C ALA A 39 7.02 14.38 -33.08
N LEU A 40 7.17 13.13 -32.64
CA LEU A 40 7.01 12.76 -31.23
C LEU A 40 8.28 13.04 -30.42
N VAL A 41 8.11 13.58 -29.23
CA VAL A 41 9.17 13.86 -28.26
C VAL A 41 9.04 12.96 -27.03
N SER A 42 10.15 12.74 -26.33
CA SER A 42 10.18 12.16 -24.99
C SER A 42 10.58 13.24 -23.98
N LEU A 43 9.82 13.41 -22.91
CA LEU A 43 10.14 14.30 -21.80
C LEU A 43 10.26 13.47 -20.51
N TYR A 44 11.31 13.74 -19.74
CA TYR A 44 11.54 13.08 -18.46
C TYR A 44 11.25 14.06 -17.33
N LEU A 45 10.43 13.62 -16.38
CA LEU A 45 10.11 14.37 -15.17
C LEU A 45 10.61 13.61 -13.96
N GLU A 46 11.26 14.30 -13.05
CA GLU A 46 11.52 13.81 -11.70
C GLU A 46 10.45 14.37 -10.77
N VAL A 47 9.72 13.48 -10.09
CA VAL A 47 8.58 13.83 -9.25
C VAL A 47 8.66 13.18 -7.87
N GLN A 48 8.11 13.87 -6.88
CA GLN A 48 7.86 13.34 -5.55
C GLN A 48 6.37 13.02 -5.40
N ILE A 49 6.09 11.81 -4.91
CA ILE A 49 4.73 11.41 -4.55
C ILE A 49 4.51 11.87 -3.10
N PRO A 50 3.51 12.73 -2.83
CA PRO A 50 3.18 13.08 -1.45
C PRO A 50 2.76 11.81 -0.71
N ALA A 51 3.37 11.56 0.45
CA ALA A 51 2.91 10.51 1.35
C ALA A 51 1.49 10.88 1.78
N GLY A 52 0.50 10.06 1.42
CA GLY A 52 -0.89 10.33 1.74
C GLY A 52 -1.12 10.47 3.25
N PRO A 53 -2.23 11.10 3.68
CA PRO A 53 -2.64 11.14 5.07
C PRO A 53 -3.05 9.72 5.49
N GLY A 54 -2.08 8.91 5.90
CA GLY A 54 -2.27 7.50 6.20
C GLY A 54 -1.04 6.79 6.77
N ALA A 55 0.14 7.40 6.74
CA ALA A 55 1.30 6.92 7.48
C ALA A 55 1.38 7.56 8.89
N GLY A 56 0.26 7.59 9.61
CA GLY A 56 0.31 7.68 11.07
C GLY A 56 0.71 6.30 11.62
N PRO A 57 1.37 6.20 12.78
CA PRO A 57 1.51 4.89 13.43
C PRO A 57 0.11 4.31 13.54
N ALA A 58 -0.09 3.09 13.04
CA ALA A 58 -1.33 2.37 13.28
C ALA A 58 -1.48 2.26 14.80
N THR A 59 -2.29 3.14 15.40
CA THR A 59 -2.78 2.93 16.75
C THR A 59 -3.51 1.60 16.68
N PRO A 60 -3.05 0.54 17.36
CA PRO A 60 -3.82 -0.70 17.40
C PRO A 60 -5.16 -0.33 18.01
N THR A 61 -6.24 -0.48 17.24
CA THR A 61 -7.59 -0.34 17.76
C THR A 61 -7.70 -1.25 18.99
N PRO A 62 -8.02 -0.74 20.19
CA PRO A 62 -8.26 -1.60 21.33
C PRO A 62 -9.46 -2.49 20.98
N VAL A 63 -9.21 -3.79 20.88
CA VAL A 63 -10.26 -4.80 20.75
C VAL A 63 -11.19 -4.62 21.97
N PRO A 64 -12.52 -4.47 21.79
CA PRO A 64 -13.41 -4.34 22.93
C PRO A 64 -13.30 -5.60 23.80
N PRO A 65 -13.35 -5.50 25.14
CA PRO A 65 -13.39 -6.66 26.00
C PRO A 65 -14.66 -7.46 25.69
N VAL A 66 -14.50 -8.72 25.29
CA VAL A 66 -15.60 -9.68 25.20
C VAL A 66 -16.18 -9.85 26.61
N THR A 67 -17.28 -9.16 26.87
CA THR A 67 -18.03 -9.28 28.13
C THR A 67 -19.24 -10.16 27.90
N GLY A 68 -19.09 -11.44 28.24
CA GLY A 68 -20.11 -12.26 28.88
C GLY A 68 -21.20 -12.89 28.00
N GLY A 69 -21.16 -14.22 27.91
CA GLY A 69 -22.35 -15.07 27.90
C GLY A 69 -22.16 -16.16 28.95
N PRO A 70 -23.08 -16.35 29.93
CA PRO A 70 -23.04 -17.47 30.84
C PRO A 70 -23.69 -18.67 30.15
N ASP A 71 -22.90 -19.64 29.72
CA ASP A 71 -23.43 -20.96 29.41
C ASP A 71 -22.62 -22.02 30.14
N ALA A 72 -23.36 -22.98 30.69
CA ALA A 72 -22.97 -23.82 31.80
C ALA A 72 -21.74 -24.71 31.52
N PRO A 73 -20.99 -25.15 32.56
CA PRO A 73 -20.08 -26.27 32.39
C PRO A 73 -20.91 -27.53 32.15
N GLU A 74 -20.97 -28.00 30.90
CA GLU A 74 -21.42 -29.34 30.59
C GLU A 74 -20.37 -30.31 31.17
N SER A 75 -20.75 -30.98 32.26
CA SER A 75 -19.98 -32.01 32.93
C SER A 75 -19.59 -33.12 31.96
N ILE A 76 -18.33 -33.14 31.53
CA ILE A 76 -17.76 -34.31 30.85
C ILE A 76 -17.32 -35.28 31.97
N PRO A 77 -17.89 -36.48 32.10
CA PRO A 77 -17.33 -37.47 33.01
C PRO A 77 -15.98 -37.94 32.44
N LEU A 78 -14.89 -37.64 33.17
CA LEU A 78 -13.63 -38.36 33.03
C LEU A 78 -13.87 -39.81 33.44
N GLU A 79 -14.06 -40.69 32.45
CA GLU A 79 -13.92 -42.12 32.67
C GLU A 79 -12.44 -42.40 32.95
N VAL A 80 -12.14 -42.80 34.17
CA VAL A 80 -10.80 -43.11 34.67
C VAL A 80 -10.56 -44.61 34.45
N PRO A 81 -9.72 -45.05 33.49
CA PRO A 81 -9.28 -46.43 33.48
C PRO A 81 -8.30 -46.65 34.65
N GLY A 82 -8.70 -47.55 35.54
CA GLY A 82 -8.06 -47.85 36.82
C GLY A 82 -6.56 -48.15 36.71
N THR A 83 -5.78 -47.40 37.48
CA THR A 83 -4.43 -47.79 37.88
C THR A 83 -4.57 -48.66 39.12
N HIS A 84 -4.40 -49.98 38.97
CA HIS A 84 -4.19 -50.86 40.13
C HIS A 84 -2.79 -50.63 40.71
N PRO A 85 -2.64 -50.50 42.04
CA PRO A 85 -1.35 -50.31 42.67
C PRO A 85 -0.57 -51.64 42.80
N PRO A 86 0.78 -51.61 42.80
CA PRO A 86 1.59 -52.77 43.11
C PRO A 86 1.58 -53.02 44.62
N THR A 87 1.37 -54.26 45.05
CA THR A 87 1.58 -54.66 46.45
C THR A 87 2.44 -55.92 46.51
N LYS A 88 3.67 -55.69 46.98
CA LYS A 88 4.57 -56.53 47.79
C LYS A 88 4.80 -58.00 47.44
#